data_AF-I4EFQ6-F1
#
_entry.id   AF-I4EFQ6-F1
#
_cell.length_a   1.000
_cell.length_b   1.000
_cell.length_c   1.000
_cell.angle_alpha   90.00
_cell.angle_beta   90.00
_cell.angle_gamma   90.00
#
_symmetry.space_group_name_H-M   'P 1'
#
loop_
_entity.id
_entity.type
_entity.pdbx_description
1 polymer ?
#
loop_
_entity_poly.entity_id
_entity_poly.type
_entity_poly.pdbx_seq_one_letter_code
_entity_poly.pdbx_strand_id
1 'polypeptide(L)'
;MSPATSDPVRELAEFLQPYVASIVERINVDEFTTVELIEAMQLDEETRAAYQEALNRWSERDETLSKMVVHGQAIPLALRQCNLVEWAGFAHGADDPYAVPAWWRKVGG
;
A
#
# COMPACT_ATOMS: atom_id res chain seq x y z
N MET A 1 30.73 2.00 14.51
CA MET A 1 29.61 1.47 13.70
C MET A 1 28.36 2.22 14.11
N SER A 2 27.88 3.14 13.28
CA SER A 2 26.52 3.66 13.44
C SER A 2 25.55 2.51 13.18
N PRO A 3 24.45 2.34 13.96
CA PRO A 3 23.44 1.36 13.63
C PRO A 3 22.94 1.65 12.21
N ALA A 4 22.77 0.60 11.40
CA ALA A 4 22.12 0.74 10.10
C ALA A 4 20.74 1.34 10.36
N THR A 5 20.54 2.59 9.93
CA THR A 5 19.22 3.21 9.95
C THR A 5 18.29 2.31 9.14
N SER A 6 17.25 1.79 9.78
CA SER A 6 16.23 0.99 9.10
C SER A 6 15.61 1.82 7.98
N ASP A 7 15.26 1.14 6.88
CA ASP A 7 14.59 1.76 5.74
C ASP A 7 13.15 2.12 6.16
N PRO A 8 12.79 3.42 6.28
CA PRO A 8 11.51 3.84 6.81
C PRO A 8 10.34 3.41 5.92
N VAL A 9 10.57 3.24 4.61
CA VAL A 9 9.54 2.72 3.70
C VAL A 9 9.28 1.25 3.97
N ARG A 10 10.34 0.48 4.22
CA ARG A 10 10.21 -0.92 4.59
C ARG A 10 9.47 -1.09 5.92
N GLU A 11 9.76 -0.26 6.91
CA GLU A 11 9.01 -0.29 8.19
C GLU A 11 7.53 -0.01 8.01
N LEU A 12 7.17 0.97 7.17
CA LEU A 12 5.78 1.25 6.82
C LEU A 12 5.13 0.07 6.08
N ALA A 13 5.84 -0.55 5.14
CA ALA A 13 5.34 -1.70 4.41
C ALA A 13 5.10 -2.91 5.33
N GLU A 14 6.05 -3.20 6.22
CA GLU A 14 5.93 -4.28 7.22
C GLU A 14 4.76 -4.02 8.18
N PHE A 15 4.55 -2.77 8.58
CA PHE A 15 3.39 -2.37 9.37
C PHE A 15 2.05 -2.52 8.62
N LEU A 16 2.00 -2.14 7.34
CA LEU A 16 0.79 -2.19 6.52
C LEU A 16 0.45 -3.60 6.01
N GLN A 17 1.43 -4.50 5.93
CA GLN A 17 1.30 -5.82 5.33
C GLN A 17 0.09 -6.64 5.81
N PRO A 18 -0.19 -6.79 7.13
CA PRO A 18 -1.35 -7.58 7.57
C PRO A 18 -2.69 -6.99 7.14
N TYR A 19 -2.79 -5.65 7.12
CA TYR A 19 -4.01 -4.93 6.72
C TYR A 19 -4.24 -5.02 5.22
N VAL A 20 -3.17 -4.85 4.44
CA VAL A 20 -3.19 -5.03 2.98
C VAL A 20 -3.58 -6.47 2.63
N ALA A 21 -2.95 -7.47 3.26
CA ALA A 21 -3.25 -8.87 3.01
C ALA A 21 -4.72 -9.21 3.30
N SER A 22 -5.24 -8.75 4.45
CA SER A 22 -6.65 -8.93 4.82
C SER A 22 -7.63 -8.35 3.80
N ILE A 23 -7.32 -7.20 3.20
CA ILE A 23 -8.16 -6.62 2.15
C ILE A 23 -8.06 -7.45 0.86
N VAL A 24 -6.86 -7.84 0.43
CA VAL A 24 -6.65 -8.66 -0.77
C VAL A 24 -7.42 -9.98 -0.70
N GLU A 25 -7.46 -10.64 0.46
CA GLU A 25 -8.23 -11.86 0.66
C GLU A 25 -9.75 -11.63 0.48
N ARG A 26 -10.25 -10.47 0.93
CA ARG A 26 -11.68 -10.10 0.89
C ARG A 26 -12.14 -9.52 -0.45
N ILE A 27 -11.24 -8.93 -1.25
CA ILE A 27 -11.57 -8.40 -2.57
C ILE A 27 -11.96 -9.55 -3.52
N ASN A 28 -13.17 -9.48 -4.06
CA ASN A 28 -13.75 -10.48 -4.96
C ASN A 28 -13.60 -10.10 -6.45
N VAL A 29 -12.40 -9.67 -6.84
CA VAL A 29 -11.99 -9.46 -8.23
C VAL A 29 -10.59 -10.03 -8.44
N ASP A 30 -10.28 -10.43 -9.67
CA ASP A 30 -8.99 -11.03 -10.01
C ASP A 30 -7.87 -9.99 -10.15
N GLU A 31 -8.22 -8.77 -10.55
CA GLU A 31 -7.29 -7.65 -10.74
C GLU A 31 -7.82 -6.38 -10.06
N PHE A 32 -6.91 -5.59 -9.50
CA PHE A 32 -7.22 -4.30 -8.90
C PHE A 32 -6.01 -3.36 -9.00
N THR A 33 -6.26 -2.07 -8.97
CA THR A 33 -5.24 -1.03 -8.91
C THR A 33 -4.83 -0.72 -7.47
N THR A 34 -3.67 -0.08 -7.32
CA THR A 34 -3.23 0.44 -6.01
C THR A 34 -4.25 1.41 -5.40
N VAL A 35 -4.94 2.19 -6.23
CA VAL A 35 -6.00 3.13 -5.80
C VAL A 35 -7.20 2.38 -5.26
N GLU A 36 -7.73 1.42 -6.01
CA GLU A 36 -8.90 0.63 -5.59
C GLU A 36 -8.64 -0.14 -4.29
N LEU A 37 -7.40 -0.61 -4.08
CA LEU A 37 -7.00 -1.20 -2.79
C LEU A 37 -7.08 -0.18 -1.65
N ILE A 38 -6.53 1.02 -1.85
CA ILE A 38 -6.54 2.09 -0.83
C ILE A 38 -7.98 2.50 -0.54
N GLU A 39 -8.83 2.63 -1.55
CA GLU A 39 -10.26 2.89 -1.41
C GLU A 39 -10.94 1.79 -0.59
N ALA A 40 -10.66 0.51 -0.87
CA ALA A 40 -11.18 -0.61 -0.09
C ALA A 40 -10.71 -0.55 1.37
N MET A 41 -9.45 -0.17 1.64
CA MET A 41 -8.96 0.08 3.00
C MET A 41 -9.74 1.20 3.70
N GLN A 42 -10.23 2.21 2.98
CA GLN A 42 -10.99 3.30 3.62
C GLN A 42 -12.41 2.88 4.07
N LEU A 43 -12.95 1.78 3.52
CA LEU A 43 -14.30 1.29 3.82
C LEU A 43 -14.39 0.50 5.13
N ASP A 44 -13.25 0.04 5.65
CA ASP A 44 -13.14 -0.78 6.84
C ASP A 44 -12.40 -0.02 7.95
N GLU A 45 -12.97 0.03 9.15
CA GLU A 45 -12.50 0.94 10.21
C GLU A 45 -11.06 0.64 10.65
N GLU A 46 -10.71 -0.64 10.76
CA GLU A 46 -9.39 -1.09 11.19
C GLU A 46 -8.32 -0.72 10.15
N THR A 47 -8.57 -1.06 8.88
CA THR A 47 -7.62 -0.80 7.80
C THR A 47 -7.50 0.68 7.45
N ARG A 48 -8.57 1.47 7.62
CA ARG A 48 -8.54 2.94 7.56
C ARG A 48 -7.68 3.52 8.66
N ALA A 49 -7.80 3.04 9.90
CA ALA A 49 -6.98 3.49 11.01
C ALA A 49 -5.50 3.17 10.78
N ALA A 50 -5.19 1.98 10.24
CA ALA A 50 -3.84 1.60 9.87
C ALA A 50 -3.26 2.49 8.77
N TYR A 51 -4.05 2.82 7.74
CA TYR A 51 -3.64 3.77 6.69
C TYR A 51 -3.30 5.14 7.28
N GLN A 52 -4.17 5.70 8.13
CA GLN A 52 -3.91 6.99 8.79
C GLN A 52 -2.67 6.95 9.68
N GLU A 53 -2.47 5.86 10.41
CA GLU A 53 -1.30 5.67 11.25
C GLU A 53 -0.01 5.58 10.41
N ALA A 54 -0.05 4.93 9.24
CA ALA A 54 1.10 4.92 8.32
C ALA A 54 1.47 6.33 7.85
N LEU A 55 0.48 7.19 7.57
CA LEU A 55 0.72 8.60 7.23
C LEU A 55 1.36 9.37 8.39
N ASN A 56 0.93 9.10 9.63
CA ASN A 56 1.44 9.75 10.85
C ASN A 56 2.86 9.31 11.22
N ARG A 57 3.24 8.08 10.86
CA ARG A 57 4.58 7.52 11.12
C ARG A 57 5.66 8.09 10.21
N TRP A 58 5.30 8.66 9.07
CA TRP A 58 6.27 9.29 8.19
C TRP A 58 6.85 10.56 8.84
N SER A 59 8.18 10.64 8.85
CA SER A 59 8.95 11.57 9.69
C SER A 59 8.70 13.05 9.40
N GLU A 60 8.40 13.38 8.14
CA GLU A 60 8.20 14.76 7.70
C GLU A 60 6.84 15.33 8.13
N ARG A 61 5.88 14.48 8.51
CA ARG A 61 4.50 14.84 8.92
C ARG A 61 3.76 15.78 7.95
N ASP A 62 4.26 15.92 6.74
CA ASP A 62 3.57 16.57 5.63
C ASP A 62 2.63 15.55 4.98
N GLU A 63 1.34 15.85 4.98
CA GLU A 63 0.32 14.91 4.51
C GLU A 63 0.53 14.51 3.04
N THR A 64 0.94 15.45 2.19
CA THR A 64 1.12 15.18 0.75
C THR A 64 2.33 14.28 0.53
N LEU A 65 3.46 14.59 1.16
CA LEU A 65 4.67 13.78 1.06
C LEU A 65 4.47 12.38 1.66
N SER A 66 3.77 12.28 2.81
CA SER A 66 3.39 10.99 3.40
C SER A 66 2.57 10.16 2.43
N LYS A 67 1.57 10.75 1.76
CA LYS A 67 0.74 10.06 0.78
C LYS A 67 1.55 9.60 -0.43
N MET A 68 2.45 10.43 -0.96
CA MET A 68 3.33 10.04 -2.08
C MET A 68 4.15 8.78 -1.73
N VAL A 69 4.68 8.69 -0.51
CA VAL A 69 5.47 7.54 -0.06
C VAL A 69 4.59 6.31 0.19
N VAL A 70 3.46 6.49 0.88
CA VAL A 70 2.56 5.38 1.21
C VAL A 70 1.95 4.78 -0.06
N HIS A 71 1.46 5.60 -0.97
CA HIS A 71 0.85 5.17 -2.23
C HIS A 71 1.90 4.59 -3.20
N GLY A 72 3.00 5.31 -3.39
CA GLY A 72 3.98 4.96 -4.42
C GLY A 72 4.98 3.88 -4.02
N GLN A 73 5.17 3.64 -2.72
CA GLN A 73 6.25 2.79 -2.24
C GLN A 73 5.82 1.79 -1.17
N ALA A 74 5.24 2.25 -0.05
CA ALA A 74 4.98 1.37 1.10
C ALA A 74 3.90 0.32 0.79
N ILE A 75 2.74 0.72 0.26
CA ILE A 75 1.66 -0.22 -0.11
C ILE A 75 2.10 -1.17 -1.25
N PRO A 76 2.74 -0.69 -2.34
CA PRO A 76 3.31 -1.58 -3.35
C PRO A 76 4.32 -2.58 -2.79
N LEU A 77 5.15 -2.19 -1.82
CA LEU A 77 6.07 -3.10 -1.16
C LEU A 77 5.33 -4.13 -0.29
N ALA A 78 4.32 -3.71 0.47
CA ALA A 78 3.48 -4.60 1.28
C ALA A 78 2.76 -5.65 0.42
N LEU A 79 2.25 -5.26 -0.75
CA LEU A 79 1.63 -6.18 -1.72
C LEU A 79 2.63 -7.21 -2.26
N ARG A 80 3.85 -6.80 -2.59
CA ARG A 80 4.90 -7.75 -3.00
C ARG A 80 5.28 -8.73 -1.88
N GLN A 81 5.19 -8.30 -0.63
CA GLN A 81 5.55 -9.12 0.54
C GLN A 81 4.45 -10.10 0.96
N CYS A 82 3.17 -9.83 0.64
CA CYS A 82 2.08 -10.69 1.08
C CYS A 82 1.93 -12.00 0.29
N ASN A 83 2.58 -12.12 -0.88
CA ASN A 83 2.52 -13.30 -1.77
C ASN A 83 1.10 -13.69 -2.25
N LEU A 84 0.11 -12.80 -2.11
CA LEU A 84 -1.26 -13.02 -2.58
C LEU A 84 -1.52 -12.45 -3.98
N VAL A 85 -0.62 -11.58 -4.46
CA VAL A 85 -0.74 -10.91 -5.75
C VAL A 85 0.60 -10.88 -6.49
N GLU A 86 0.51 -10.73 -7.81
CA GLU A 86 1.61 -10.39 -8.68
C GLU A 86 1.43 -8.99 -9.26
N TRP A 87 2.55 -8.33 -9.58
CA TRP A 87 2.53 -7.04 -10.26
C TRP A 87 2.16 -7.24 -11.73
N ALA A 88 1.12 -6.53 -12.19
CA ALA A 88 0.54 -6.70 -13.53
C ALA A 88 0.78 -5.51 -14.48
N GLY A 89 1.54 -4.49 -14.04
CA GLY A 89 1.86 -3.34 -14.87
C GLY A 89 1.59 -2.00 -14.18
N PHE A 90 1.93 -0.92 -14.86
CA PHE A 90 1.46 0.41 -14.48
C PHE A 90 0.00 0.59 -14.91
N ALA A 91 -0.82 1.18 -14.05
CA ALA A 91 -2.21 1.51 -14.34
C ALA A 91 -2.30 2.89 -15.00
N HIS A 92 -1.78 3.01 -16.23
CA HIS A 92 -1.85 4.24 -17.00
C HIS A 92 -3.31 4.65 -17.23
N GLY A 93 -3.74 5.78 -16.66
CA GLY A 93 -5.11 6.30 -16.75
C GLY A 93 -5.95 6.16 -15.49
N ALA A 94 -5.47 5.43 -14.48
CA ALA A 94 -6.03 5.52 -13.12
C ALA A 94 -5.55 6.82 -12.46
N ASP A 95 -6.49 7.54 -11.82
CA ASP A 95 -6.21 8.82 -11.18
C ASP A 95 -5.71 8.62 -9.74
N ASP A 96 -4.46 8.99 -9.50
CA ASP A 96 -3.89 9.11 -8.16
C ASP A 96 -3.02 10.38 -8.14
N PRO A 97 -3.42 11.43 -7.38
CA PRO A 97 -2.66 12.67 -7.36
C PRO A 97 -1.30 12.54 -6.65
N TYR A 98 -1.03 11.42 -5.99
CA TYR A 98 0.15 11.20 -5.16
C TYR A 98 1.19 10.26 -5.77
N ALA A 99 0.79 9.36 -6.68
CA ALA A 99 1.70 8.36 -7.25
C ALA A 99 1.24 7.87 -8.64
N VAL A 100 2.13 7.16 -9.34
CA VAL A 100 1.70 6.37 -10.51
C VAL A 100 1.21 5.01 -10.00
N PRO A 101 -0.09 4.71 -10.10
CA PRO A 101 -0.63 3.46 -9.58
C PRO A 101 -0.20 2.26 -10.41
N ALA A 102 -0.15 1.10 -9.77
CA ALA A 102 0.09 -0.19 -10.42
C ALA A 102 -1.18 -1.05 -10.43
N TRP A 103 -1.29 -1.90 -11.45
CA TRP A 103 -2.21 -3.04 -11.50
C TRP A 103 -1.60 -4.23 -10.74
N TRP A 104 -2.44 -4.95 -10.03
CA TRP A 104 -2.11 -6.15 -9.27
C TRP A 104 -3.10 -7.25 -9.63
N ARG A 105 -2.61 -8.48 -9.77
CA ARG A 105 -3.43 -9.67 -10.06
C ARG A 105 -3.32 -10.67 -8.92
N LYS A 106 -4.43 -11.23 -8.46
CA LYS A 106 -4.42 -12.28 -7.42
C LYS A 106 -3.75 -13.56 -7.94
N VAL A 107 -2.93 -14.18 -7.09
CA VAL A 107 -2.29 -15.46 -7.38
C VAL A 107 -3.22 -16.59 -6.95
N GLY A 108 -3.46 -17.56 -7.84
CA GLY A 108 -4.20 -18.78 -7.51
C GLY A 108 -5.72 -18.63 -7.46
N GLY A 109 -6.29 -17.70 -8.22
CA GLY A 109 -7.72 -17.69 -8.56
C GLY A 109 -8.13 -18.87 -9.44
#